data_AF-A0A655AQ35-F1
#
_entry.id   AF-A0A655AQ35-F1
#
_cell.length_a   1.000
_cell.length_b   1.000
_cell.length_c   1.000
_cell.angle_alpha   90.00
_cell.angle_beta   90.00
_cell.angle_gamma   90.00
#
_symmetry.space_group_name_H-M   'P 1'
#
loop_
_entity.id
_entity.type
_entity.pdbx_description
1 polymer ?
#
loop_
_entity_poly.entity_id
_entity_poly.type
_entity_poly.pdbx_seq_one_letter_code
_entity_poly.pdbx_strand_id
1 'polypeptide(L)'
;MMVLLDEDERASQQAFLFGPPPLGPDAPPLDRLIAFGRERMRFVHAHHQLLSEANRDPQTRHSAALSVLRTHLRVLLASAPTTGDLDAQTDALLALLDVDYVEHQLNAGGHTLQTLGDAWESLARKLCGR
;
A
#
# COMPACT_ATOMS: atom_id res chain seq x y z
N MET A 1 -2.11 18.54 -6.33
CA MET A 1 -1.90 17.40 -7.24
C MET A 1 -2.69 17.67 -8.51
N MET A 2 -2.35 17.09 -9.67
CA MET A 2 -3.24 17.16 -10.84
C MET A 2 -4.58 16.46 -10.54
N VAL A 3 -5.69 17.01 -11.05
CA VAL A 3 -7.07 16.62 -10.71
C VAL A 3 -7.33 15.10 -10.86
N LEU A 4 -6.76 14.45 -11.88
CA LEU A 4 -6.98 13.03 -12.15
C LEU A 4 -6.39 12.12 -11.06
N LEU A 5 -5.18 12.42 -10.58
CA LEU A 5 -4.55 11.63 -9.51
C LEU A 5 -5.31 11.80 -8.19
N ASP A 6 -5.87 12.98 -7.92
CA ASP A 6 -6.71 13.20 -6.73
C ASP A 6 -8.03 12.40 -6.79
N GLU A 7 -8.65 12.29 -7.98
CA GLU A 7 -9.85 11.48 -8.17
C GLU A 7 -9.60 10.00 -7.98
N ASP A 8 -8.54 9.46 -8.58
CA ASP A 8 -8.18 8.05 -8.47
C ASP A 8 -7.68 7.69 -7.06
N GLU A 9 -6.96 8.59 -6.39
CA GLU A 9 -6.57 8.42 -4.98
C GLU A 9 -7.81 8.39 -4.08
N ARG A 10 -8.80 9.27 -4.32
CA ARG A 10 -10.08 9.25 -3.58
C ARG A 10 -10.87 7.97 -3.85
N ALA A 11 -10.89 7.49 -5.10
CA ALA A 11 -11.53 6.22 -5.43
C ALA A 11 -10.85 5.03 -4.74
N SER A 12 -9.51 5.02 -4.70
CA SER A 12 -8.72 4.03 -3.96
C SER A 12 -9.09 4.02 -2.47
N GLN A 13 -9.15 5.20 -1.84
CA GLN A 13 -9.55 5.35 -0.44
C GLN A 13 -10.97 4.88 -0.18
N GLN A 14 -11.92 5.25 -1.04
CA GLN A 14 -13.30 4.79 -0.94
C GLN A 14 -13.37 3.25 -0.98
N ALA A 15 -12.56 2.61 -1.83
CA ALA A 15 -12.56 1.17 -2.01
C ALA A 15 -12.10 0.42 -0.75
N PHE A 16 -11.03 0.85 -0.07
CA PHE A 16 -10.54 0.16 1.14
C PHE A 16 -11.22 0.58 2.44
N LEU A 17 -11.84 1.77 2.48
CA LEU A 17 -12.61 2.22 3.64
C LEU A 17 -14.04 1.69 3.63
N PHE A 18 -14.68 1.63 2.47
CA PHE A 18 -16.13 1.42 2.36
C PHE A 18 -16.55 0.45 1.24
N GLY A 19 -15.60 -0.09 0.47
CA GLY A 19 -15.89 -1.01 -0.63
C GLY A 19 -16.28 -2.42 -0.16
N PRO A 20 -16.52 -3.34 -1.10
CA PRO A 20 -16.78 -4.75 -0.79
C PRO A 20 -15.50 -5.50 -0.39
N PRO A 21 -15.63 -6.69 0.24
CA PRO A 21 -14.50 -7.61 0.41
C PRO A 21 -13.90 -8.03 -0.97
N PRO A 22 -12.59 -8.35 -1.05
CA PRO A 22 -11.65 -8.52 0.07
C PRO A 22 -10.97 -7.23 0.56
N LEU A 23 -11.16 -6.09 -0.10
CA LEU A 23 -10.48 -4.84 0.25
C LEU A 23 -11.18 -4.06 1.38
N GLY A 24 -12.51 -4.06 1.35
CA GLY A 24 -13.37 -3.36 2.28
C GLY A 24 -13.50 -3.98 3.68
N PRO A 25 -14.26 -3.35 4.58
CA PRO A 25 -14.29 -3.65 6.01
C PRO A 25 -14.80 -5.04 6.39
N ASP A 26 -15.62 -5.68 5.55
CA ASP A 26 -16.25 -6.96 5.86
C ASP A 26 -15.33 -8.18 5.70
N ALA A 27 -14.09 -7.98 5.20
CA ALA A 27 -13.09 -9.05 5.09
C ALA A 27 -12.19 -9.15 6.33
N PRO A 28 -11.65 -10.35 6.64
CA PRO A 28 -10.65 -10.52 7.69
C PRO A 28 -9.43 -9.59 7.49
N PRO A 29 -8.79 -9.09 8.57
CA PRO A 29 -7.71 -8.09 8.46
C PRO A 29 -6.53 -8.51 7.57
N LEU A 30 -6.13 -9.78 7.61
CA LEU A 30 -5.07 -10.31 6.75
C LEU A 30 -5.47 -10.30 5.27
N ASP A 31 -6.70 -10.70 4.95
CA ASP A 31 -7.18 -10.73 3.57
C ASP A 31 -7.25 -9.31 3.00
N ARG A 32 -7.67 -8.34 3.82
CA ARG A 32 -7.63 -6.91 3.50
C ARG A 32 -6.21 -6.41 3.29
N LEU A 33 -5.27 -6.78 4.15
CA LEU A 33 -3.87 -6.36 4.03
C LEU A 33 -3.26 -6.86 2.71
N ILE A 34 -3.54 -8.12 2.35
CA ILE A 34 -3.11 -8.72 1.08
C ILE A 34 -3.74 -7.99 -0.10
N ALA A 35 -5.06 -7.79 -0.09
CA ALA A 35 -5.77 -7.09 -1.15
C ALA A 35 -5.28 -5.65 -1.32
N PHE A 36 -5.10 -4.94 -0.21
CA PHE A 36 -4.62 -3.56 -0.19
C PHE A 36 -3.24 -3.41 -0.84
N GLY A 37 -2.27 -4.24 -0.47
CA GLY A 37 -0.94 -4.17 -1.08
C GLY A 37 -0.96 -4.41 -2.58
N ARG A 38 -1.71 -5.42 -3.04
CA ARG A 38 -1.86 -5.72 -4.47
C ARG A 38 -2.52 -4.56 -5.23
N GLU A 39 -3.59 -3.98 -4.70
CA GLU A 39 -4.23 -2.82 -5.32
C GLU A 39 -3.33 -1.58 -5.29
N ARG A 40 -2.62 -1.34 -4.19
CA ARG A 40 -1.76 -0.16 -4.07
C ARG A 40 -0.56 -0.25 -4.99
N MET A 41 0.05 -1.43 -5.19
CA MET A 41 1.11 -1.61 -6.19
C MET A 41 0.61 -1.33 -7.61
N ARG A 42 -0.61 -1.78 -7.96
CA ARG A 42 -1.24 -1.44 -9.25
C ARG A 42 -1.45 0.06 -9.40
N PHE A 43 -1.99 0.70 -8.37
CA PHE A 43 -2.24 2.14 -8.35
C PHE A 43 -0.94 2.92 -8.55
N VAL A 44 0.10 2.56 -7.78
CA VAL A 44 1.41 3.20 -7.82
C VAL A 44 2.05 3.06 -9.20
N HIS A 45 2.03 1.86 -9.78
CA HIS A 45 2.53 1.62 -11.13
C HIS A 45 1.76 2.40 -12.20
N ALA A 46 0.43 2.43 -12.12
CA ALA A 46 -0.41 3.18 -13.07
C ALA A 46 -0.15 4.69 -13.04
N HIS A 47 0.26 5.23 -11.89
CA HIS A 47 0.47 6.66 -11.67
C HIS A 47 1.93 7.04 -11.43
N HIS A 48 2.88 6.16 -11.76
CA HIS A 48 4.27 6.27 -11.29
C HIS A 48 4.93 7.59 -11.67
N GLN A 49 4.70 8.10 -12.89
CA GLN A 49 5.31 9.36 -13.33
C GLN A 49 4.91 10.54 -12.43
N LEU A 50 3.63 10.61 -12.06
CA LEU A 50 3.08 11.69 -11.24
C LEU A 50 3.51 11.55 -9.77
N LEU A 51 3.48 10.33 -9.25
CA LEU A 51 3.87 10.03 -7.88
C LEU A 51 5.37 10.26 -7.67
N SER A 52 6.23 9.83 -8.60
CA SER A 52 7.68 10.08 -8.54
C SER A 52 8.01 11.57 -8.68
N GLU A 53 7.25 12.32 -9.48
CA GLU A 53 7.42 13.77 -9.56
C GLU A 53 7.03 14.46 -8.24
N ALA A 54 5.88 14.10 -7.65
CA ALA A 54 5.44 14.60 -6.36
C ALA A 54 6.47 14.31 -5.25
N ASN A 55 7.01 13.08 -5.19
CA ASN A 55 8.00 12.68 -4.19
C ASN A 55 9.28 13.54 -4.17
N ARG A 56 9.61 14.25 -5.26
CA ARG A 56 10.76 15.17 -5.30
C ARG A 56 10.56 16.43 -4.47
N ASP A 57 9.31 16.82 -4.22
CA ASP A 57 8.98 17.97 -3.37
C ASP A 57 8.84 17.53 -1.90
N PRO A 58 9.71 17.99 -0.99
CA PRO A 58 9.61 17.69 0.43
C PRO A 58 8.25 18.01 1.06
N GLN A 59 7.51 19.00 0.53
CA GLN A 59 6.20 19.40 1.04
C GLN A 59 5.11 18.38 0.73
N THR A 60 5.20 17.69 -0.40
CA THR A 60 4.21 16.67 -0.78
C THR A 60 4.64 15.25 -0.38
N ARG A 61 5.92 15.07 -0.06
CA ARG A 61 6.51 13.83 0.45
C ARG A 61 5.92 13.36 1.79
N HIS A 62 5.26 14.25 2.54
CA HIS A 62 4.52 13.94 3.77
C HIS A 62 3.04 14.34 3.65
N SER A 63 2.39 13.89 2.57
CA SER A 63 1.00 14.26 2.28
C SER A 63 -0.02 13.62 3.24
N ALA A 64 -1.21 14.23 3.30
CA ALA A 64 -2.37 13.66 3.99
C ALA A 64 -2.72 12.26 3.45
N ALA A 65 -2.56 12.02 2.14
CA ALA A 65 -2.78 10.71 1.52
C ALA A 65 -1.87 9.63 2.14
N LEU A 66 -0.57 9.89 2.27
CA LEU A 66 0.36 8.97 2.92
C LEU A 66 -0.03 8.68 4.38
N SER A 67 -0.54 9.69 5.09
CA SER A 67 -1.01 9.52 6.47
C SER A 67 -2.23 8.60 6.57
N VAL A 68 -3.15 8.66 5.59
CA VAL A 68 -4.29 7.75 5.49
C VAL A 68 -3.81 6.32 5.22
N LEU A 69 -2.89 6.11 4.28
CA LEU A 69 -2.36 4.77 3.97
C LEU A 69 -1.63 4.16 5.17
N ARG A 70 -0.79 4.94 5.85
CA ARG A 70 -0.10 4.51 7.08
C ARG A 70 -1.09 4.10 8.16
N THR A 71 -2.12 4.93 8.38
CA THR A 71 -3.17 4.65 9.36
C THR A 71 -3.92 3.36 9.02
N HIS A 72 -4.27 3.16 7.75
CA HIS A 72 -4.95 1.96 7.28
C HIS A 72 -4.12 0.69 7.53
N LEU A 73 -2.85 0.69 7.12
CA LEU A 73 -1.93 -0.45 7.35
C LEU A 73 -1.79 -0.75 8.85
N ARG A 74 -1.62 0.28 9.69
CA ARG A 74 -1.52 0.11 11.14
C ARG A 74 -2.78 -0.52 11.74
N VAL A 75 -3.97 -0.08 11.32
CA VAL A 75 -5.24 -0.64 11.81
C VAL A 75 -5.38 -2.11 11.43
N LEU A 76 -5.01 -2.48 10.20
CA LEU A 76 -5.06 -3.88 9.75
C LEU A 76 -4.08 -4.77 10.52
N LEU A 77 -2.84 -4.30 10.72
CA LEU A 77 -1.84 -5.01 11.52
C LEU A 77 -2.29 -5.16 12.98
N ALA A 78 -2.77 -4.09 13.62
CA ALA A 78 -3.26 -4.13 14.99
C ALA A 78 -4.46 -5.07 15.20
N SER A 79 -5.23 -5.32 14.14
CA SER A 79 -6.39 -6.21 14.15
C SER A 79 -6.04 -7.67 13.81
N ALA A 80 -4.77 -7.96 13.49
CA ALA A 80 -4.24 -9.28 13.21
C ALA A 80 -3.35 -9.75 14.38
N PRO A 81 -3.05 -11.07 14.50
CA PRO A 81 -2.15 -11.57 15.53
C PRO A 81 -0.68 -11.27 15.16
N THR A 82 -0.32 -9.99 15.19
CA THR A 82 1.05 -9.52 14.93
C THR A 82 1.92 -9.57 16.17
N THR A 83 3.22 -9.81 15.99
CA THR A 83 4.23 -9.73 17.06
C THR A 83 5.30 -8.72 16.69
N GLY A 84 5.99 -8.11 17.67
CA GLY A 84 7.03 -7.10 17.44
C GLY A 84 6.50 -5.66 17.41
N ASP A 85 7.32 -4.73 16.91
CA ASP A 85 6.98 -3.30 16.89
C ASP A 85 6.01 -2.97 15.74
N LEU A 86 4.81 -2.50 16.10
CA LEU A 86 3.73 -2.24 15.15
C LEU A 86 4.01 -1.03 14.24
N ASP A 87 4.67 0.01 14.75
CA ASP A 87 5.01 1.19 13.96
C ASP A 87 6.07 0.86 12.92
N ALA A 88 7.14 0.17 13.32
CA ALA A 88 8.20 -0.26 12.42
C ALA A 88 7.68 -1.19 11.32
N GLN A 89 6.75 -2.11 11.64
CA GLN A 89 6.11 -2.97 10.64
C GLN A 89 5.23 -2.20 9.66
N THR A 90 4.47 -1.23 10.18
CA THR A 90 3.64 -0.34 9.34
C THR A 90 4.52 0.42 8.37
N ASP A 91 5.61 1.02 8.87
CA ASP A 91 6.51 1.84 8.06
C ASP A 91 7.28 0.99 7.05
N ALA A 92 7.69 -0.23 7.41
CA ALA A 92 8.31 -1.19 6.49
C ALA A 92 7.37 -1.59 5.34
N LEU A 93 6.10 -1.91 5.65
CA LEU A 93 5.12 -2.21 4.61
C LEU A 93 4.84 -1.00 3.71
N LEU A 94 4.74 0.20 4.29
CA LEU A 94 4.54 1.41 3.51
C LEU A 94 5.72 1.68 2.57
N ALA A 95 6.96 1.42 3.00
CA ALA A 95 8.15 1.59 2.17
C ALA A 95 8.16 0.64 0.95
N LEU A 96 7.60 -0.57 1.07
CA LEU A 96 7.46 -1.51 -0.06
C LEU A 96 6.39 -1.07 -1.09
N LEU A 97 5.59 -0.05 -0.76
CA LEU A 97 4.60 0.55 -1.65
C LEU A 97 5.06 1.90 -2.21
N ASP A 98 6.29 2.32 -1.91
CA ASP A 98 6.87 3.53 -2.50
C ASP A 98 7.01 3.37 -4.01
N VAL A 99 6.71 4.45 -4.74
CA VAL A 99 6.73 4.45 -6.21
C VAL A 99 8.10 4.14 -6.79
N ASP A 100 9.16 4.71 -6.23
CA ASP A 100 10.50 4.50 -6.75
C ASP A 100 10.99 3.08 -6.44
N TYR A 101 10.56 2.50 -5.31
CA TYR A 101 10.80 1.09 -5.00
C TYR A 101 10.08 0.15 -5.98
N VAL A 102 8.77 0.32 -6.16
CA VAL A 102 7.96 -0.54 -7.04
C VAL A 102 8.48 -0.48 -8.48
N GLU A 103 8.72 0.72 -9.01
CA GLU A 103 9.25 0.89 -10.37
C GLU A 103 10.66 0.31 -10.51
N HIS A 104 11.52 0.43 -9.49
CA HIS A 104 12.83 -0.21 -9.54
C HIS A 104 12.72 -1.74 -9.63
N GLN A 105 11.84 -2.36 -8.85
CA GLN A 105 11.65 -3.81 -8.88
C GLN A 105 11.09 -4.30 -10.23
N LEU A 106 10.18 -3.54 -10.84
CA LEU A 106 9.59 -3.87 -12.14
C LEU A 106 10.59 -3.70 -13.29
N ASN A 107 11.39 -2.63 -13.27
CA ASN A 107 12.27 -2.28 -14.39
C ASN A 107 13.67 -2.93 -14.31
N ALA A 108 14.20 -3.14 -13.10
CA ALA A 108 15.55 -3.65 -12.88
C ALA A 108 15.62 -4.89 -11.98
N GLY A 109 14.61 -5.09 -11.11
CA GLY A 109 14.57 -6.23 -10.18
C GLY A 109 14.11 -7.55 -10.82
N GLY A 110 13.65 -7.54 -12.07
CA GLY A 110 13.14 -8.74 -12.75
C GLY A 110 11.78 -9.21 -12.23
N HIS A 111 11.08 -8.37 -11.46
CA HIS A 111 9.77 -8.69 -10.91
C HIS A 111 8.64 -8.24 -11.82
N THR A 112 7.51 -8.93 -11.70
CA THR A 112 6.21 -8.47 -12.21
C THR A 112 5.33 -8.03 -11.04
N LEU A 113 4.26 -7.27 -11.32
CA LEU A 113 3.24 -6.93 -10.33
C LEU A 113 2.67 -8.17 -9.62
N GLN A 114 2.55 -9.29 -10.34
CA GLN A 114 2.13 -10.56 -9.74
C GLN A 114 3.14 -11.02 -8.69
N THR A 115 4.42 -11.12 -9.05
CA THR A 115 5.47 -11.59 -8.12
C THR A 115 5.67 -10.64 -6.93
N LEU A 116 5.49 -9.33 -7.11
CA LEU A 116 5.52 -8.37 -6.00
C LEU A 116 4.31 -8.53 -5.08
N GLY A 117 3.13 -8.76 -5.64
CA GLY A 117 1.93 -9.08 -4.87
C GLY A 117 2.08 -10.39 -4.08
N ASP A 118 2.75 -11.39 -4.64
CA ASP A 118 3.01 -12.67 -3.96
C ASP A 118 4.04 -12.50 -2.84
N ALA A 119 5.08 -11.70 -3.06
CA ALA A 119 6.06 -11.34 -2.03
C ALA A 119 5.40 -10.54 -0.88
N TRP A 120 4.54 -9.58 -1.21
CA TRP A 120 3.72 -8.84 -0.25
C TRP A 120 2.86 -9.77 0.59
N GLU A 121 2.14 -10.69 -0.05
CA GLU A 121 1.30 -11.66 0.64
C GLU A 121 2.12 -12.54 1.60
N SER A 122 3.27 -13.04 1.15
CA SER A 122 4.17 -13.83 1.98
C SER A 122 4.62 -13.06 3.22
N LEU A 123 4.99 -11.79 3.07
CA LEU A 123 5.39 -10.93 4.18
C LEU A 123 4.21 -10.62 5.12
N ALA A 124 3.04 -10.27 4.57
CA ALA A 124 1.83 -9.97 5.34
C ALA A 124 1.42 -11.18 6.22
N ARG A 125 1.46 -12.39 5.66
CA ARG A 125 1.21 -13.64 6.40
C ARG A 125 2.18 -13.80 7.56
N LYS A 126 3.49 -13.61 7.29
CA LYS A 126 4.55 -13.71 8.29
C LYS A 126 4.37 -12.73 9.45
N LEU A 127 4.05 -11.48 9.15
CA LEU A 127 3.81 -10.44 10.17
C LEU A 127 2.56 -10.73 10.99
N CYS A 128 1.53 -11.32 10.37
CA CYS A 128 0.26 -11.69 11.02
C CYS A 128 0.26 -13.10 11.61
N GLY A 129 1.43 -13.64 12.00
CA GLY A 129 1.54 -14.89 12.76
C GLY A 129 1.21 -16.18 11.99
N ARG A 130 1.23 -16.15 10.66
CA ARG A 130 1.13 -17.34 9.80
C ARG A 130 2.47 -17.67 9.14
#